data_AF-A0A7Y2D3Z2-F1
#
_entry.id   AF-A0A7Y2D3Z2-F1
#
_cell.length_a   1.000
_cell.length_b   1.000
_cell.length_c   1.000
_cell.angle_alpha   90.00
_cell.angle_beta   90.00
_cell.angle_gamma   90.00
#
_symmetry.space_group_name_H-M   'P 1'
#
loop_
_entity.id
_entity.type
_entity.pdbx_description
1 polymer ?
#
loop_
_entity_poly.entity_id
_entity_poly.type
_entity_poly.pdbx_seq_one_letter_code
_entity_poly.pdbx_strand_id
1 'polypeptide(L)'
;MSFSRMLPLFLLVTVVSLSCVEDKDYGEANNLRPDINRNVSVNTDGNVAEDEQVALDELINLPFKPVESVFRENEVSAASDSDRVPGPTDRRLTVVLRFSEEDTIKVMGKIKGEKAPFDAVVEPETWFPAELRAKGDAAGDQQLKGKGYGAKPFTKSPWLNGSIVRVDETDYFVLTLQTS
;
A
#
# COMPACT_ATOMS: atom_id res chain seq x y z
N MET A 1 -22.50 -43.63 34.49
CA MET A 1 -23.89 -43.35 34.05
C MET A 1 -23.81 -42.77 32.65
N SER A 2 -24.18 -43.57 31.67
CA SER A 2 -24.39 -43.18 30.27
C SER A 2 -25.55 -42.20 30.16
N PHE A 3 -25.47 -41.24 29.23
CA PHE A 3 -26.52 -40.85 28.27
C PHE A 3 -25.81 -39.91 27.27
N SER A 4 -25.60 -40.22 26.00
CA SER A 4 -26.45 -40.63 24.88
C SER A 4 -26.51 -39.50 23.85
N ARG A 5 -26.23 -39.90 22.62
CA ARG A 5 -26.16 -39.13 21.37
C ARG A 5 -27.49 -38.43 21.05
N MET A 6 -27.43 -37.28 20.38
CA MET A 6 -28.36 -37.02 19.27
C MET A 6 -27.86 -35.91 18.33
N LEU A 7 -27.69 -36.30 17.07
CA LEU A 7 -27.39 -35.48 15.90
C LEU A 7 -28.71 -35.27 15.15
N PRO A 8 -28.99 -34.06 14.62
CA PRO A 8 -29.77 -33.91 13.39
C PRO A 8 -29.00 -32.98 12.44
N LEU A 9 -28.51 -33.38 11.26
CA LEU A 9 -29.21 -33.79 10.02
C LEU A 9 -30.42 -32.92 9.65
N PHE A 10 -30.18 -31.78 9.01
CA PHE A 10 -31.12 -31.03 8.16
C PHE A 10 -30.28 -30.10 7.26
N LEU A 11 -30.56 -29.78 6.01
CA LEU A 11 -31.32 -30.39 4.92
C LEU A 11 -30.86 -29.56 3.69
N LEU A 12 -30.48 -30.25 2.62
CA LEU A 12 -30.00 -29.67 1.36
C LEU A 12 -31.17 -28.95 0.65
N VAL A 13 -31.02 -27.66 0.33
CA VAL A 13 -31.91 -26.95 -0.60
C VAL A 13 -31.08 -26.30 -1.69
N THR A 14 -31.05 -26.95 -2.85
CA THR A 14 -30.61 -26.38 -4.11
C THR A 14 -31.80 -25.69 -4.78
N VAL A 15 -31.66 -24.40 -5.11
CA VAL A 15 -32.53 -23.74 -6.10
C VAL A 15 -31.65 -23.18 -7.20
N VAL A 16 -31.79 -23.78 -8.37
CA VAL A 16 -31.26 -23.31 -9.65
C VAL A 16 -32.34 -22.41 -10.27
N SER A 17 -31.97 -21.21 -10.69
CA SER A 17 -32.73 -20.44 -11.67
C SER A 17 -31.77 -19.81 -12.67
N LEU A 18 -31.74 -20.42 -13.86
CA LEU A 18 -31.26 -19.81 -15.09
C LEU A 18 -32.22 -18.69 -15.50
N SER A 19 -31.68 -17.51 -15.78
CA SER A 19 -32.33 -16.51 -16.61
C SER A 19 -31.29 -15.97 -17.60
N CYS A 20 -31.22 -16.59 -18.77
CA CYS A 20 -30.60 -15.99 -19.94
C CYS A 20 -31.51 -14.85 -20.43
N VAL A 21 -31.02 -13.61 -20.41
CA VAL A 21 -31.59 -12.53 -21.22
C VAL A 21 -30.68 -12.36 -22.43
N GLU A 22 -31.29 -12.66 -23.56
CA GLU A 22 -30.79 -12.54 -24.92
C GLU A 22 -31.23 -11.15 -25.41
N ASP A 23 -30.30 -10.22 -25.65
CA ASP A 23 -30.63 -8.94 -26.27
C ASP A 23 -29.99 -8.87 -27.66
N LYS A 24 -30.85 -8.60 -28.65
CA LYS A 24 -30.55 -8.62 -30.07
C LYS A 24 -30.17 -7.22 -30.54
N ASP A 25 -28.97 -7.15 -31.10
CA ASP A 25 -28.58 -6.44 -32.31
C ASP A 25 -29.60 -5.45 -32.93
N TYR A 26 -29.27 -4.16 -32.87
CA TYR A 26 -29.73 -3.14 -33.83
C TYR A 26 -28.50 -2.55 -34.51
N GLY A 27 -28.41 -2.80 -35.81
CA GLY A 27 -27.31 -2.38 -36.65
C GLY A 27 -27.27 -0.89 -37.01
N GLU A 28 -26.06 -0.56 -37.47
CA GLU A 28 -25.74 0.22 -38.67
C GLU A 28 -25.65 1.77 -38.60
N ALA A 29 -24.38 2.18 -38.56
CA ALA A 29 -23.72 3.21 -39.38
C ALA A 29 -24.19 4.67 -39.32
N ASN A 30 -23.24 5.54 -38.93
CA ASN A 30 -22.76 6.60 -39.83
C ASN A 30 -21.46 7.28 -39.35
N ASN A 31 -20.41 7.07 -40.16
CA ASN A 31 -19.50 8.07 -40.71
C ASN A 31 -18.67 9.03 -39.81
N LEU A 32 -17.35 8.79 -39.87
CA LEU A 32 -16.30 9.75 -40.25
C LEU A 32 -16.08 10.99 -39.37
N ARG A 33 -15.08 10.90 -38.49
CA ARG A 33 -14.03 11.92 -38.30
C ARG A 33 -12.76 11.25 -37.75
N PRO A 34 -11.56 11.54 -38.29
CA PRO A 34 -10.32 11.09 -37.70
C PRO A 34 -9.97 12.06 -36.57
N ASP A 35 -10.37 11.74 -35.34
CA ASP A 35 -9.85 12.46 -34.20
C ASP A 35 -8.45 11.95 -33.91
N ILE A 36 -7.47 12.74 -34.37
CA ILE A 36 -6.06 12.61 -34.00
C ILE A 36 -5.99 13.08 -32.54
N ASN A 37 -6.42 12.23 -31.62
CA ASN A 37 -5.94 12.29 -30.25
C ASN A 37 -5.08 11.05 -30.03
N ARG A 38 -3.83 11.21 -30.42
CA ARG A 38 -2.71 10.34 -30.09
C ARG A 38 -2.53 10.43 -28.58
N ASN A 39 -3.46 9.87 -27.81
CA ASN A 39 -3.20 9.56 -26.41
C ASN A 39 -2.15 8.46 -26.47
N VAL A 40 -0.91 8.89 -26.29
CA VAL A 40 0.25 8.03 -26.27
C VAL A 40 -0.02 7.02 -25.17
N SER A 41 -0.45 5.81 -25.56
CA SER A 41 -0.20 4.62 -24.79
C SER A 41 1.31 4.53 -24.71
N VAL A 42 1.87 5.13 -23.66
CA VAL A 42 3.24 4.84 -23.27
C VAL A 42 3.13 3.43 -22.70
N ASN A 43 3.36 2.45 -23.56
CA ASN A 43 3.84 1.15 -23.12
C ASN A 43 5.22 1.40 -22.49
N THR A 44 5.26 1.76 -21.21
CA THR A 44 6.49 1.77 -20.43
C THR A 44 6.67 0.39 -19.80
N ASP A 45 6.91 -0.62 -20.64
CA ASP A 45 7.38 -1.95 -20.19
C ASP A 45 8.91 -2.03 -20.18
N GLY A 46 9.57 -0.90 -19.89
CA GLY A 46 11.02 -0.83 -19.71
C GLY A 46 11.36 0.37 -18.83
N ASN A 47 11.95 0.10 -17.67
CA ASN A 47 12.56 1.04 -16.71
C ASN A 47 11.65 1.85 -15.76
N VAL A 48 10.35 1.54 -15.63
CA VAL A 48 9.47 2.18 -14.64
C VAL A 48 10.04 2.10 -13.21
N ALA A 49 10.63 0.97 -12.83
CA ALA A 49 11.22 0.78 -11.51
C ALA A 49 12.47 1.64 -11.26
N GLU A 50 13.27 1.93 -12.30
CA GLU A 50 14.45 2.79 -12.16
C GLU A 50 14.04 4.27 -12.10
N ASP A 51 13.08 4.70 -12.93
CA ASP A 51 12.57 6.07 -12.94
C ASP A 51 11.85 6.42 -11.62
N GLU A 52 11.08 5.48 -11.06
CA GLU A 52 10.43 5.66 -9.75
C GLU A 52 11.45 5.73 -8.60
N GLN A 53 12.51 4.92 -8.63
CA GLN A 53 13.55 4.96 -7.61
C GLN A 53 14.35 6.27 -7.64
N VAL A 54 14.66 6.77 -8.85
CA VAL A 54 15.31 8.08 -9.03
C VAL A 54 14.42 9.21 -8.51
N ALA A 55 13.11 9.16 -8.78
CA ALA A 55 12.16 10.12 -8.23
C ALA A 55 12.10 10.09 -6.69
N LEU A 56 12.21 8.90 -6.08
CA LEU A 56 12.17 8.77 -4.63
C LEU A 56 13.41 9.37 -3.93
N ASP A 57 14.61 9.16 -4.48
CA ASP A 57 15.86 9.76 -3.97
C ASP A 57 15.86 11.31 -4.02
N GLU A 58 15.07 11.88 -4.94
CA GLU A 58 14.86 13.32 -4.99
C GLU A 58 13.93 13.82 -3.86
N LEU A 59 12.98 12.99 -3.44
CA LEU A 59 11.96 13.36 -2.44
C LEU A 59 12.41 13.15 -1.00
N ILE A 60 13.19 12.10 -0.72
CA ILE A 60 13.57 11.70 0.65
C ILE A 60 15.07 11.43 0.75
N ASN A 61 15.57 11.23 1.98
CA ASN A 61 16.93 10.78 2.18
C ASN A 61 16.97 9.26 2.32
N LEU A 62 17.55 8.54 1.37
CA LEU A 62 17.71 7.09 1.47
C LEU A 62 19.15 6.75 1.92
N PRO A 63 19.36 6.39 3.20
CA PRO A 63 20.71 6.08 3.71
C PRO A 63 21.32 4.83 3.08
N PHE A 64 20.48 3.95 2.52
CA PHE A 64 20.86 2.73 1.81
C PHE A 64 19.90 2.56 0.64
N LYS A 65 20.37 1.95 -0.45
CA LYS A 65 19.55 1.69 -1.64
C LYS A 65 18.61 0.50 -1.39
N PRO A 66 17.29 0.66 -1.49
CA PRO A 66 16.37 -0.46 -1.36
C PRO A 66 16.46 -1.39 -2.58
N VAL A 67 16.16 -2.67 -2.36
CA VAL A 67 16.02 -3.69 -3.41
C VAL A 67 14.75 -3.44 -4.24
N GLU A 68 13.69 -3.02 -3.56
CA GLU A 68 12.40 -2.69 -4.15
C GLU A 68 11.84 -1.47 -3.41
N SER A 69 11.27 -0.52 -4.16
CA SER A 69 10.59 0.63 -3.59
C SER A 69 9.34 0.97 -4.39
N VAL A 70 8.25 1.24 -3.68
CA VAL A 70 6.99 1.74 -4.26
C VAL A 70 6.50 2.87 -3.38
N PHE A 71 6.03 3.97 -3.95
CA PHE A 71 5.56 5.11 -3.17
C PHE A 71 4.30 5.75 -3.73
N ARG A 72 3.60 6.46 -2.86
CA ARG A 72 2.44 7.29 -3.21
C ARG A 72 2.45 8.55 -2.37
N GLU A 73 2.29 9.69 -3.04
CA GLU A 73 2.02 10.98 -2.40
C GLU A 73 0.52 11.23 -2.42
N ASN A 74 -0.05 11.56 -1.26
CA ASN A 74 -1.45 11.88 -1.07
C ASN A 74 -1.57 13.24 -0.38
N GLU A 75 -2.63 13.98 -0.69
CA GLU A 75 -3.01 15.14 0.11
C GLU A 75 -3.51 14.67 1.49
N VAL A 76 -3.15 15.40 2.54
CA VAL A 76 -3.69 15.13 3.87
C VAL A 76 -5.14 15.60 3.87
N SER A 77 -6.07 14.65 3.71
CA SER A 77 -7.49 14.92 3.96
C SER A 77 -7.71 15.06 5.47
N ALA A 78 -8.65 15.90 5.89
CA ALA A 78 -8.98 16.05 7.31
C ALA A 78 -9.34 14.67 7.85
N ALA A 79 -8.60 14.19 8.85
CA ALA A 79 -9.03 13.01 9.58
C ALA A 79 -10.38 13.37 10.24
N SER A 80 -11.34 12.45 10.24
CA SER A 80 -12.70 12.71 10.74
C SER A 80 -12.75 13.20 12.20
N ASP A 81 -11.64 13.09 12.94
CA ASP A 81 -11.48 13.51 14.34
C ASP A 81 -10.36 14.54 14.59
N SER A 82 -9.82 15.23 13.57
CA SER A 82 -8.84 16.30 13.79
C SER A 82 -9.46 17.70 13.73
N ASP A 83 -9.38 18.47 14.82
CA ASP A 83 -9.73 19.90 14.87
C ASP A 83 -8.89 20.78 13.92
N ARG A 84 -7.82 20.20 13.34
CA ARG A 84 -6.96 20.86 12.37
C ARG A 84 -7.51 20.70 10.96
N VAL A 85 -7.87 21.81 10.33
CA VAL A 85 -8.13 21.86 8.89
C VAL A 85 -6.79 21.74 8.16
N PRO A 86 -6.57 20.71 7.32
CA PRO A 86 -5.36 20.60 6.53
C PRO A 86 -5.25 21.78 5.57
N GLY A 87 -4.06 22.39 5.52
CA GLY A 87 -3.75 23.43 4.55
C GLY A 87 -3.55 22.84 3.16
N PRO A 88 -3.62 23.67 2.10
CA PRO A 88 -3.41 23.23 0.70
C PRO A 88 -2.00 22.69 0.43
N THR A 89 -1.08 22.83 1.39
CA THR A 89 0.30 22.35 1.32
C THR A 89 0.54 21.12 2.19
N ASP A 90 -0.49 20.59 2.86
CA ASP A 90 -0.36 19.42 3.72
C ASP A 90 -0.41 18.15 2.89
N ARG A 91 0.75 17.49 2.83
CA ARG A 91 0.95 16.29 2.02
C ARG A 91 1.47 15.16 2.89
N ARG A 92 1.14 13.95 2.47
CA ARG A 92 1.60 12.69 3.07
C ARG A 92 2.24 11.85 1.99
N LEU A 93 3.48 11.45 2.21
CA LEU A 93 4.20 10.51 1.38
C LEU A 93 4.26 9.17 2.10
N THR A 94 3.69 8.12 1.50
CA THR A 94 3.80 6.73 1.96
C THR A 94 4.73 5.98 1.02
N VAL A 95 5.74 5.34 1.57
CA VAL A 95 6.77 4.61 0.82
C VAL A 95 6.89 3.21 1.41
N VAL A 96 6.82 2.20 0.56
CA VAL A 96 7.13 0.82 0.90
C VAL A 96 8.53 0.51 0.37
N LEU A 97 9.43 0.12 1.28
CA LEU A 97 10.83 -0.16 0.99
C LEU A 97 11.15 -1.60 1.36
N ARG A 98 11.77 -2.35 0.46
CA ARG A 98 12.38 -3.65 0.76
C ARG A 98 13.89 -3.48 0.79
N PHE A 99 14.53 -3.88 1.88
CA PHE A 99 15.99 -3.90 1.95
C PHE A 99 16.52 -5.34 1.85
N SER A 100 17.80 -5.46 1.53
CA SER A 100 18.51 -6.73 1.75
C SER A 100 18.59 -7.01 3.26
N GLU A 101 18.80 -8.26 3.66
CA GLU A 101 18.98 -8.60 5.08
C GLU A 101 20.16 -7.82 5.70
N GLU A 102 21.25 -7.66 4.95
CA GLU A 102 22.43 -6.90 5.39
C GLU A 102 22.12 -5.42 5.63
N ASP A 103 21.40 -4.80 4.70
CA ASP A 103 21.04 -3.37 4.81
C ASP A 103 19.95 -3.14 5.84
N THR A 104 19.06 -4.11 6.05
CA THR A 104 18.07 -4.08 7.14
C THR A 104 18.76 -3.86 8.48
N ILE A 105 19.85 -4.57 8.77
CA ILE A 105 20.61 -4.39 10.02
C ILE A 105 21.16 -2.97 10.13
N LYS A 106 21.69 -2.40 9.04
CA LYS A 106 22.26 -1.04 9.01
C LYS A 106 21.17 0.03 9.17
N VAL A 107 20.03 -0.14 8.50
CA VAL A 107 18.84 0.71 8.65
C VAL A 107 18.37 0.70 10.10
N MET A 108 18.23 -0.49 10.69
CA MET A 108 17.85 -0.64 12.10
C MET A 108 18.84 0.07 13.03
N GLY A 109 20.14 0.03 12.72
CA GLY A 109 21.18 0.75 13.46
C GLY A 109 21.01 2.27 13.44
N LYS A 110 20.50 2.83 12.33
CA LYS A 110 20.23 4.28 12.23
C LYS A 110 18.95 4.71 12.93
N ILE A 111 17.87 3.94 12.84
CA ILE A 111 16.55 4.37 13.34
C ILE A 111 16.30 4.09 14.83
N LYS A 112 16.99 3.11 15.42
CA LYS A 112 16.82 2.76 16.84
C LYS A 112 17.36 3.83 17.81
N GLY A 113 18.14 4.79 17.33
CA GLY A 113 18.84 5.75 18.18
C GLY A 113 18.03 6.97 18.64
N GLU A 114 16.89 7.26 18.01
CA GLU A 114 16.22 8.55 18.22
C GLU A 114 15.07 8.52 19.24
N LYS A 115 14.25 7.47 19.22
CA LYS A 115 13.09 7.29 20.09
C LYS A 115 12.90 5.79 20.38
N ALA A 116 12.27 5.50 21.51
CA ALA A 116 11.88 4.13 21.81
C ALA A 116 10.94 3.59 20.72
N PRO A 117 11.09 2.32 20.30
CA PRO A 117 10.16 1.70 19.37
C PRO A 117 8.76 1.65 19.95
N PHE A 118 7.75 1.73 19.09
CA PHE A 118 6.35 1.55 19.45
C PHE A 118 5.72 0.42 18.63
N ASP A 119 4.69 -0.21 19.16
CA ASP A 119 3.87 -1.16 18.39
C ASP A 119 3.09 -0.39 17.33
N ALA A 120 3.20 -0.84 16.08
CA ALA A 120 2.56 -0.21 14.95
C ALA A 120 1.77 -1.23 14.15
N VAL A 121 0.68 -0.76 13.58
CA VAL A 121 -0.18 -1.51 12.69
C VAL A 121 -0.30 -0.73 11.40
N VAL A 122 -0.10 -1.41 10.27
CA VAL A 122 -0.21 -0.84 8.94
C VAL A 122 -1.34 -1.54 8.20
N GLU A 123 -2.26 -0.76 7.65
CA GLU A 123 -3.29 -1.27 6.76
C GLU A 123 -2.70 -1.40 5.35
N PRO A 124 -2.55 -2.61 4.79
CA PRO A 124 -2.03 -2.79 3.46
C PRO A 124 -2.99 -2.20 2.42
N GLU A 125 -2.45 -1.36 1.54
CA GLU A 125 -3.23 -0.77 0.45
C GLU A 125 -3.13 -1.61 -0.83
N THR A 126 -4.04 -1.41 -1.78
CA THR A 126 -4.11 -2.20 -3.03
C THR A 126 -2.86 -2.06 -3.91
N TRP A 127 -2.11 -0.96 -3.76
CA TRP A 127 -0.86 -0.69 -4.48
C TRP A 127 0.39 -1.22 -3.76
N PHE A 128 0.25 -1.77 -2.54
CA PHE A 128 1.38 -2.38 -1.86
C PHE A 128 1.87 -3.63 -2.63
N PRO A 129 3.16 -3.99 -2.49
CA PRO A 129 3.70 -5.24 -3.01
C PRO A 129 2.82 -6.44 -2.64
N ALA A 130 2.69 -7.39 -3.57
CA ALA A 130 1.79 -8.54 -3.40
C ALA A 130 2.13 -9.37 -2.17
N GLU A 131 3.42 -9.47 -1.81
CA GLU A 131 3.90 -10.16 -0.61
C GLU A 131 3.30 -9.57 0.68
N LEU A 132 3.27 -8.24 0.78
CA LEU A 132 2.68 -7.55 1.94
C LEU A 132 1.16 -7.70 1.99
N ARG A 133 0.48 -7.57 0.85
CA ARG A 133 -0.98 -7.76 0.79
C ARG A 133 -1.38 -9.18 1.22
N ALA A 134 -0.70 -10.18 0.66
CA ALA A 134 -0.94 -11.59 1.02
C ALA A 134 -0.70 -11.85 2.51
N LYS A 135 0.27 -11.18 3.13
CA LYS A 135 0.52 -11.29 4.57
C LYS A 135 -0.61 -10.71 5.42
N GLY A 136 -1.16 -9.57 5.01
CA GLY A 136 -2.34 -8.98 5.67
C GLY A 136 -3.56 -9.90 5.61
N ASP A 137 -3.80 -10.52 4.45
CA ASP A 137 -4.91 -11.45 4.24
C ASP A 137 -4.74 -12.75 5.05
N ALA A 138 -3.51 -13.29 5.11
CA ALA A 138 -3.21 -14.52 5.85
C ALA A 138 -3.35 -14.35 7.37
N ALA A 139 -3.13 -13.14 7.90
CA ALA A 139 -3.27 -12.85 9.32
C ALA A 139 -4.74 -12.79 9.80
N GLY A 140 -5.72 -12.77 8.88
CA GLY A 140 -7.15 -12.69 9.21
C GLY A 140 -7.63 -11.32 9.69
N ASP A 141 -6.71 -10.47 10.16
CA ASP A 141 -6.98 -9.12 10.67
C ASP A 141 -6.90 -8.04 9.57
N GLN A 142 -6.51 -8.39 8.33
CA GLN A 142 -6.25 -7.47 7.21
C GLN A 142 -5.24 -6.35 7.57
N GLN A 143 -4.38 -6.60 8.55
CA GLN A 143 -3.48 -5.61 9.12
C GLN A 143 -2.07 -6.20 9.28
N LEU A 144 -1.06 -5.41 8.97
CA LEU A 144 0.34 -5.76 9.12
C LEU A 144 0.86 -5.27 10.46
N LYS A 145 1.31 -6.20 11.29
CA LYS A 145 1.92 -5.91 12.59
C LYS A 145 3.40 -5.61 12.41
N GLY A 146 3.91 -4.68 13.21
CA GLY A 146 5.31 -4.28 13.15
C GLY A 146 5.75 -3.38 14.29
N LYS A 147 7.02 -2.97 14.22
CA LYS A 147 7.61 -2.00 15.14
C LYS A 147 7.86 -0.67 14.43
N GLY A 148 7.30 0.40 14.98
CA GLY A 148 7.46 1.77 14.53
C GLY A 148 8.66 2.48 15.17
N TYR A 149 9.30 3.34 14.39
CA TYR A 149 10.44 4.18 14.75
C TYR A 149 10.27 5.60 14.18
N GLY A 150 11.11 6.53 14.64
CA GLY A 150 11.20 7.86 14.04
C GLY A 150 11.82 7.80 12.64
N ALA A 151 11.30 8.61 11.71
CA ALA A 151 11.74 8.65 10.33
C ALA A 151 12.77 9.74 9.99
N LYS A 152 13.32 10.46 10.98
CA LYS A 152 14.22 11.60 10.74
C LYS A 152 15.44 11.28 9.86
N PRO A 153 16.05 10.08 9.89
CA PRO A 153 17.12 9.75 8.94
C PRO A 153 16.68 9.78 7.48
N PHE A 154 15.37 9.69 7.23
CA PHE A 154 14.76 9.65 5.89
C PHE A 154 14.12 10.98 5.48
N THR A 155 13.97 11.94 6.39
CA THR A 155 13.33 13.22 6.08
C THR A 155 14.24 14.11 5.25
N LYS A 156 13.67 14.71 4.20
CA LYS A 156 14.24 15.78 3.37
C LYS A 156 13.17 16.84 3.20
N SER A 157 13.53 18.13 3.12
CA SER A 157 12.55 19.20 2.87
C SER A 157 11.71 18.89 1.61
N PRO A 158 10.37 19.02 1.64
CA PRO A 158 9.53 19.68 2.64
C PRO A 158 8.98 18.78 3.76
N TRP A 159 9.41 17.52 3.84
CA TRP A 159 8.93 16.56 4.84
C TRP A 159 9.53 16.85 6.22
N LEU A 160 8.67 17.21 7.18
CA LEU A 160 9.09 17.65 8.51
C LEU A 160 9.00 16.53 9.55
N ASN A 161 7.99 15.68 9.42
CA ASN A 161 7.66 14.66 10.39
C ASN A 161 7.44 13.32 9.69
N GLY A 162 7.56 12.23 10.45
CA GLY A 162 7.23 10.92 9.93
C GLY A 162 7.60 9.76 10.85
N SER A 163 7.14 8.59 10.46
CA SER A 163 7.41 7.32 11.11
C SER A 163 7.84 6.29 10.08
N ILE A 164 8.63 5.32 10.52
CA ILE A 164 8.98 4.16 9.71
C ILE A 164 8.64 2.90 10.51
N VAL A 165 7.91 1.99 9.90
CA VAL A 165 7.46 0.74 10.51
C VAL A 165 8.18 -0.41 9.84
N ARG A 166 8.89 -1.23 10.61
CA ARG A 166 9.38 -2.52 10.13
C ARG A 166 8.26 -3.54 10.30
N VAL A 167 7.83 -4.15 9.20
CA VAL A 167 6.78 -5.18 9.22
C VAL A 167 7.37 -6.50 9.72
N ASP A 168 6.69 -7.14 10.67
CA ASP A 168 7.18 -8.35 11.32
C ASP A 168 7.40 -9.49 10.33
N GLU A 169 8.44 -10.30 10.56
CA GLU A 169 8.86 -11.44 9.73
C GLU A 169 8.95 -11.12 8.22
N THR A 170 9.33 -9.89 7.88
CA THR A 170 9.65 -9.46 6.52
C THR A 170 10.85 -8.51 6.53
N ASP A 171 11.38 -8.24 5.33
CA ASP A 171 12.39 -7.22 5.09
C ASP A 171 11.79 -5.90 4.56
N TYR A 172 10.47 -5.75 4.72
CA TYR A 172 9.73 -4.58 4.30
C TYR A 172 9.64 -3.55 5.42
N PHE A 173 9.75 -2.29 5.00
CA PHE A 173 9.55 -1.11 5.80
C PHE A 173 8.49 -0.24 5.15
N VAL A 174 7.59 0.29 5.97
CA VAL A 174 6.60 1.28 5.55
C VAL A 174 6.96 2.61 6.18
N LEU A 175 7.43 3.54 5.35
CA LEU A 175 7.81 4.89 5.72
C LEU A 175 6.63 5.82 5.41
N THR A 176 6.24 6.63 6.39
CA THR A 176 5.23 7.68 6.22
C THR A 176 5.82 9.01 6.62
N LEU A 177 5.82 9.96 5.70
CA LEU A 177 6.31 11.32 5.90
C LEU A 177 5.21 12.34 5.68
N GLN A 178 5.27 13.47 6.38
CA GLN A 178 4.28 14.54 6.33
C GLN A 178 4.96 15.92 6.34
N THR A 179 4.35 16.88 5.65
CA THR A 179 4.84 18.27 5.58
C THR A 179 4.45 19.12 6.78
N SER A 180 3.53 18.66 7.65
CA SER A 180 3.14 19.32 8.91
C SER A 180 2.82 18.32 10.01
#